data_AF-A0AAW6QW49-F1
#
_entry.id   AF-A0AAW6QW49-F1
#
_cell.length_a   1.000
_cell.length_b   1.000
_cell.length_c   1.000
_cell.angle_alpha   90.00
_cell.angle_beta   90.00
_cell.angle_gamma   90.00
#
_symmetry.space_group_name_H-M   'P 1'
#
loop_
_entity.id
_entity.type
_entity.pdbx_description
1 polymer ?
#
loop_
_entity_poly.entity_id
_entity_poly.type
_entity_poly.pdbx_seq_one_letter_code
_entity_poly.pdbx_strand_id
1 'polypeptide(L)'
;MKFKLIVGFSYLGSVVLIGAALFSTPYMLQSLHGETVESPVEMIASYLMFAFFCGLPWLLIYKLPENKNICKIFFSVTSVLLAALFYKPIANGQDFSIGLNIIFYAISIAILFPISKAIK
;
A
#
# COMPACT_ATOMS: atom_id res chain seq x y z
N MET A 1 17.22 8.86 13.40
CA MET A 1 15.76 8.94 13.77
C MET A 1 14.84 9.52 12.69
N LYS A 2 15.11 10.69 12.10
CA LYS A 2 14.20 11.34 11.12
C LYS A 2 13.82 10.46 9.91
N PHE A 3 14.78 9.78 9.30
CA PHE A 3 14.52 8.92 8.13
C PHE A 3 13.73 7.65 8.46
N LYS A 4 13.76 7.19 9.71
CA LYS A 4 12.92 6.08 10.17
C LYS A 4 11.44 6.48 10.26
N LEU A 5 11.17 7.72 10.67
CA LEU A 5 9.82 8.29 10.65
C LEU A 5 9.27 8.40 9.23
N ILE A 6 10.09 8.84 8.26
CA ILE A 6 9.68 8.92 6.84
C ILE A 6 9.25 7.55 6.30
N VAL A 7 9.97 6.49 6.64
CA VAL A 7 9.59 5.11 6.26
C VAL A 7 8.26 4.72 6.91
N GLY A 8 8.05 5.04 8.19
CA GLY A 8 6.77 4.80 8.87
C GLY A 8 5.61 5.56 8.23
N PHE A 9 5.78 6.85 7.93
CA PHE A 9 4.74 7.65 7.30
C PHE A 9 4.45 7.23 5.86
N SER A 10 5.45 6.81 5.09
CA SER A 10 5.21 6.28 3.74
C SER A 10 4.43 4.97 3.75
N TYR A 11 4.68 4.09 4.72
CA TYR A 11 3.86 2.89 4.93
C TYR A 11 2.40 3.27 5.21
N LEU A 12 2.17 4.11 6.24
CA LEU A 12 0.83 4.53 6.62
C LEU A 12 0.11 5.27 5.47
N GLY A 13 0.80 6.18 4.79
CA GLY A 13 0.24 6.91 3.65
C GLY A 13 -0.13 5.99 2.49
N SER A 14 0.69 4.98 2.21
CA SER A 14 0.41 3.99 1.18
C SER A 14 -0.80 3.11 1.53
N VAL A 15 -0.90 2.67 2.79
CA VAL A 15 -2.06 1.94 3.30
C VAL A 15 -3.31 2.82 3.18
N VAL A 16 -3.27 4.04 3.68
CA VAL A 16 -4.43 4.95 3.58
C VAL A 16 -4.84 5.20 2.13
N LEU A 17 -3.91 5.40 1.20
CA LEU A 17 -4.22 5.63 -0.22
C LEU A 17 -4.88 4.41 -0.89
N ILE A 18 -4.31 3.21 -0.70
CA ILE A 18 -4.87 1.99 -1.30
C ILE A 18 -6.19 1.61 -0.64
N GLY A 19 -6.30 1.79 0.68
CA GLY A 19 -7.56 1.61 1.40
C GLY A 19 -8.62 2.58 0.89
N ALA A 20 -8.32 3.87 0.80
CA ALA A 20 -9.25 4.87 0.26
C ALA A 20 -9.68 4.52 -1.17
N ALA A 21 -8.75 4.06 -2.02
CA ALA A 21 -9.10 3.60 -3.36
C ALA A 21 -10.07 2.40 -3.33
N LEU A 22 -9.79 1.38 -2.52
CA LEU A 22 -10.66 0.22 -2.35
C LEU A 22 -12.06 0.61 -1.86
N PHE A 23 -12.15 1.42 -0.80
CA PHE A 23 -13.43 1.87 -0.23
C PHE A 23 -14.19 2.87 -1.11
N SER A 24 -13.53 3.45 -2.13
CA SER A 24 -14.19 4.30 -3.13
C SER A 24 -14.81 3.53 -4.30
N THR A 25 -14.61 2.21 -4.36
CA THR A 25 -15.17 1.39 -5.46
C THR A 25 -16.69 1.28 -5.35
N PRO A 26 -17.41 1.15 -6.50
CA PRO A 26 -18.87 1.05 -6.50
C PRO A 26 -19.40 -0.11 -5.64
N TYR A 27 -18.72 -1.26 -5.69
CA TYR A 27 -19.05 -2.43 -4.88
C TYR A 27 -18.97 -2.13 -3.37
N MET A 28 -17.88 -1.51 -2.93
CA MET A 28 -17.69 -1.17 -1.52
C MET A 28 -18.69 -0.14 -1.03
N LEU A 29 -19.04 0.84 -1.86
CA LEU A 29 -20.05 1.83 -1.53
C LEU A 29 -21.43 1.19 -1.34
N GLN A 30 -21.81 0.25 -2.21
CA GLN A 30 -23.05 -0.53 -2.05
C GLN A 30 -23.04 -1.36 -0.76
N SER A 31 -21.91 -2.01 -0.46
CA SER A 31 -21.75 -2.79 0.77
C SER A 31 -21.86 -1.94 2.04
N LEU A 32 -21.23 -0.76 2.05
CA LEU A 32 -21.29 0.19 3.16
C LEU A 32 -22.70 0.77 3.37
N HIS A 33 -23.50 0.89 2.31
CA HIS A 33 -24.91 1.30 2.40
C HIS A 33 -25.85 0.16 2.83
N GLY A 34 -25.32 -1.05 3.08
CA GLY A 34 -26.11 -2.21 3.50
C GLY A 34 -26.89 -2.87 2.37
N GLU A 35 -26.53 -2.58 1.11
CA GLU A 35 -27.18 -3.16 -0.08
C GLU A 35 -26.62 -4.56 -0.41
N THR A 36 -25.55 -5.00 0.27
CA THR A 36 -24.95 -6.33 0.10
C THR A 36 -24.90 -7.11 1.42
N VAL A 37 -24.85 -8.44 1.33
CA VAL A 37 -24.81 -9.36 2.49
C VAL A 37 -23.45 -9.39 3.19
N GLU A 38 -22.38 -8.89 2.56
CA GLU A 38 -21.03 -8.94 3.14
C GLU A 38 -20.84 -7.97 4.31
N SER A 39 -20.12 -8.43 5.35
CA SER A 39 -19.84 -7.64 6.55
C SER A 39 -18.71 -6.64 6.28
N PRO A 40 -18.94 -5.32 6.40
CA PRO A 40 -17.89 -4.31 6.22
C PRO A 40 -16.71 -4.50 7.16
N VAL A 41 -16.95 -5.09 8.35
CA VAL A 41 -15.92 -5.37 9.35
C VAL A 41 -14.96 -6.45 8.85
N GLU A 42 -15.47 -7.51 8.22
CA GLU A 42 -14.65 -8.60 7.68
C GLU A 42 -13.76 -8.08 6.53
N MET A 43 -14.28 -7.16 5.73
CA MET A 43 -13.54 -6.54 4.64
C MET A 43 -12.41 -5.64 5.16
N ILE A 44 -12.70 -4.76 6.13
CA ILE A 44 -11.69 -3.92 6.78
C ILE A 44 -10.60 -4.80 7.42
N ALA A 45 -11.00 -5.84 8.16
CA ALA A 45 -10.08 -6.75 8.80
C ALA A 45 -9.17 -7.47 7.79
N SER A 46 -9.75 -7.98 6.70
CA SER A 46 -9.01 -8.65 5.63
C SER A 46 -8.02 -7.70 4.94
N TYR A 47 -8.45 -6.47 4.68
CA TYR A 47 -7.60 -5.42 4.11
C TYR A 47 -6.41 -5.10 5.03
N LEU A 48 -6.66 -4.88 6.32
CA LEU A 48 -5.60 -4.57 7.30
C LEU A 48 -4.63 -5.73 7.47
N MET A 49 -5.13 -6.97 7.46
CA MET A 49 -4.31 -8.17 7.51
C MET A 49 -3.40 -8.26 6.28
N PHE A 50 -3.94 -8.06 5.08
CA PHE A 50 -3.15 -8.03 3.85
C PHE A 50 -2.10 -6.90 3.87
N ALA A 51 -2.50 -5.69 4.28
CA ALA A 51 -1.59 -4.55 4.40
C ALA A 51 -0.43 -4.83 5.35
N PHE A 52 -0.68 -5.51 6.47
CA PHE A 52 0.35 -5.93 7.42
C PHE A 52 1.37 -6.89 6.79
N PHE A 53 0.93 -7.94 6.09
CA PHE A 53 1.82 -8.88 5.42
C PHE A 53 2.61 -8.22 4.28
N CYS A 54 1.96 -7.37 3.48
CA CYS A 54 2.61 -6.59 2.44
C CYS A 54 3.52 -5.47 2.98
N GLY A 55 3.46 -5.16 4.28
CA GLY A 55 4.31 -4.19 4.96
C GLY A 55 5.76 -4.63 5.16
N LEU A 56 6.10 -5.90 4.89
CA LEU A 56 7.44 -6.45 5.11
C LEU A 56 8.57 -5.63 4.45
N PRO A 57 8.47 -5.15 3.19
CA PRO A 57 9.47 -4.28 2.58
C PRO A 57 9.75 -2.98 3.36
N TRP A 58 8.72 -2.33 3.91
CA TRP A 58 8.91 -1.14 4.77
C TRP A 58 9.63 -1.50 6.06
N LEU A 59 9.29 -2.63 6.69
CA LEU A 59 9.99 -3.10 7.89
C LEU A 59 11.48 -3.36 7.60
N LEU A 60 11.79 -3.96 6.45
CA LEU A 60 13.17 -4.24 6.03
C LEU A 60 13.95 -2.94 5.74
N ILE A 61 13.33 -1.96 5.06
CA ILE A 61 13.93 -0.62 4.83
C ILE A 61 14.14 0.14 6.14
N TYR A 62 13.17 0.07 7.05
CA TYR A 62 13.24 0.71 8.36
C TYR A 62 14.45 0.25 9.17
N LYS A 63 14.74 -1.06 9.11
CA LYS A 63 15.86 -1.72 9.80
C LYS A 63 17.23 -1.44 9.17
N LEU A 64 17.32 -0.80 8.00
CA LEU A 64 18.61 -0.47 7.39
C LEU A 64 19.44 0.49 8.26
N PRO A 65 20.78 0.44 8.18
CA PRO A 65 21.67 1.35 8.89
C PRO A 65 21.48 2.82 8.48
N GLU A 66 21.95 3.75 9.32
CA GLU A 66 21.76 5.20 9.09
C GLU A 66 22.58 5.76 7.91
N ASN A 67 23.63 5.08 7.45
CA ASN A 67 24.36 5.48 6.25
C ASN A 67 23.56 5.26 4.95
N LYS A 68 22.42 4.55 5.00
CA LYS A 68 21.55 4.26 3.84
C LYS A 68 20.32 5.17 3.77
N ASN A 69 20.49 6.46 4.10
CA ASN A 69 19.39 7.43 4.10
C ASN A 69 18.79 7.64 2.70
N ILE A 70 19.61 7.69 1.65
CA ILE A 70 19.14 7.85 0.27
C ILE A 70 18.20 6.70 -0.12
N CYS A 71 18.58 5.45 0.19
CA CYS A 71 17.72 4.28 -0.04
C CYS A 71 16.38 4.39 0.67
N LYS A 72 16.38 4.85 1.93
CA LYS A 72 15.15 5.03 2.73
C LYS A 72 14.24 6.09 2.12
N ILE A 73 14.80 7.24 1.73
CA ILE A 73 14.05 8.33 1.10
C ILE A 73 13.48 7.87 -0.24
N PHE A 74 14.32 7.29 -1.09
CA PHE A 74 13.92 6.82 -2.42
C PHE A 74 12.78 5.80 -2.33
N PHE A 75 12.91 4.79 -1.46
CA PHE A 75 11.86 3.81 -1.23
C PHE A 75 10.57 4.47 -0.71
N SER A 76 10.70 5.37 0.27
CA SER A 76 9.54 6.02 0.90
C SER A 76 8.77 6.91 -0.07
N VAL A 77 9.47 7.69 -0.90
CA VAL A 77 8.83 8.55 -1.91
C VAL A 77 8.21 7.71 -3.02
N THR A 78 8.97 6.75 -3.57
CA THR A 78 8.51 5.93 -4.70
C THR A 78 7.34 5.04 -4.31
N SER A 79 7.31 4.52 -3.09
CA SER A 79 6.19 3.69 -2.62
C SER A 79 4.86 4.48 -2.56
N VAL A 80 4.89 5.71 -2.05
CA VAL A 80 3.71 6.58 -2.03
C VAL A 80 3.28 6.99 -3.44
N LEU A 81 4.25 7.27 -4.33
CA LEU A 81 3.95 7.54 -5.74
C LEU A 81 3.30 6.34 -6.44
N LEU A 82 3.79 5.13 -6.19
CA LEU A 82 3.17 3.91 -6.69
C LEU A 82 1.74 3.77 -6.14
N ALA A 83 1.52 4.01 -4.84
CA ALA A 83 0.17 3.97 -4.28
C ALA A 83 -0.77 4.97 -4.98
N ALA A 84 -0.29 6.18 -5.26
CA ALA A 84 -1.05 7.19 -6.01
C ALA A 84 -1.31 6.77 -7.46
N LEU A 85 -0.35 6.13 -8.14
CA LEU A 85 -0.53 5.61 -9.50
C LEU A 85 -1.59 4.51 -9.57
N PHE A 86 -1.60 3.61 -8.58
CA PHE A 86 -2.57 2.51 -8.50
C PHE A 86 -3.93 2.93 -7.92
N TYR A 87 -4.06 4.14 -7.35
CA TYR A 87 -5.33 4.64 -6.80
C TYR A 87 -6.46 4.60 -7.84
N LYS A 88 -6.28 5.23 -9.01
CA LYS A 88 -7.34 5.33 -10.03
C LYS A 88 -7.76 3.96 -10.59
N PRO A 89 -6.82 3.07 -10.99
CA PRO A 89 -7.16 1.72 -11.44
C PRO A 89 -7.94 0.90 -10.41
N ILE A 90 -7.66 1.08 -9.11
CA ILE A 90 -8.40 0.40 -8.04
C ILE A 90 -9.77 1.05 -7.86
N ALA A 91 -9.83 2.37 -7.66
CA ALA A 91 -11.07 3.11 -7.39
C ALA A 91 -12.14 2.96 -8.48
N ASN A 92 -11.71 2.91 -9.75
CA ASN A 92 -12.60 2.80 -10.90
C ASN A 92 -12.62 1.39 -11.51
N GLY A 93 -11.95 0.42 -10.87
CA GLY A 93 -11.86 -0.95 -11.37
C GLY A 93 -13.20 -1.69 -11.26
N GLN A 94 -13.39 -2.69 -12.12
CA GLN A 94 -14.49 -3.65 -12.03
C GLN A 94 -13.98 -4.92 -11.33
N ASP A 95 -14.70 -5.39 -10.31
CA ASP A 95 -14.52 -6.62 -9.53
C ASP A 95 -13.09 -7.20 -9.53
N PHE A 96 -12.79 -8.12 -10.45
CA PHE A 96 -11.51 -8.82 -10.53
C PHE A 96 -10.30 -7.91 -10.76
N SER A 97 -10.48 -6.81 -11.50
CA SER A 97 -9.41 -5.85 -11.78
C SER A 97 -8.97 -5.08 -10.52
N ILE A 98 -9.84 -4.90 -9.53
CA ILE A 98 -9.51 -4.25 -8.26
C ILE A 98 -8.44 -5.08 -7.52
N GLY A 99 -8.73 -6.37 -7.32
CA GLY A 99 -7.82 -7.30 -6.67
C GLY A 99 -6.48 -7.42 -7.41
N LEU A 100 -6.51 -7.52 -8.74
CA LEU A 100 -5.28 -7.56 -9.54
C LEU A 100 -4.41 -6.30 -9.37
N ASN A 101 -5.00 -5.11 -9.38
CA ASN A 101 -4.25 -3.88 -9.19
C ASN A 101 -3.64 -3.77 -7.79
N ILE A 102 -4.33 -4.26 -6.75
CA ILE A 102 -3.78 -4.35 -5.39
C ILE A 102 -2.59 -5.33 -5.35
N ILE A 103 -2.70 -6.48 -6.00
CA ILE A 103 -1.61 -7.48 -6.11
C ILE A 103 -0.42 -6.89 -6.87
N PHE A 104 -0.65 -6.24 -8.01
CA PHE A 104 0.43 -5.59 -8.78
C PHE A 104 1.11 -4.47 -8.01
N TYR A 105 0.35 -3.71 -7.23
CA TYR A 105 0.92 -2.74 -6.30
C TYR A 105 1.82 -3.42 -5.27
N ALA A 106 1.36 -4.48 -4.60
CA ALA A 106 2.15 -5.22 -3.62
C ALA A 106 3.44 -5.82 -4.22
N ILE A 107 3.37 -6.39 -5.42
CA ILE A 107 4.53 -6.88 -6.18
C ILE A 107 5.50 -5.74 -6.50
N SER A 108 4.98 -4.59 -6.93
CA SER A 108 5.80 -3.41 -7.25
C SER A 108 6.58 -2.93 -6.03
N ILE A 109 5.98 -2.93 -4.84
CA ILE A 109 6.66 -2.63 -3.58
C ILE A 109 7.72 -3.68 -3.25
N ALA A 110 7.40 -4.97 -3.42
CA ALA A 110 8.34 -6.06 -3.16
C ALA A 110 9.59 -5.95 -4.05
N ILE A 111 9.43 -5.53 -5.30
CA ILE A 111 10.52 -5.25 -6.26
C ILE A 111 11.23 -3.93 -5.94
N LEU A 112 10.51 -2.91 -5.48
CA LEU A 112 11.09 -1.61 -5.14
C LEU A 112 12.13 -1.74 -4.01
N PHE A 113 11.97 -2.68 -3.09
CA PHE A 113 12.92 -2.92 -2.00
C PHE A 113 14.36 -3.25 -2.48
N PRO A 114 14.60 -4.32 -3.26
CA PRO A 114 15.93 -4.63 -3.77
C PRO A 114 16.47 -3.52 -4.68
N ILE A 115 15.62 -2.87 -5.48
CA ILE A 115 16.03 -1.71 -6.31
C ILE A 115 16.56 -0.58 -5.42
N SER A 116 15.82 -0.23 -4.36
CA SER A 116 16.20 0.84 -3.45
C SER A 116 17.52 0.55 -2.74
N LYS A 117 17.82 -0.71 -2.45
CA LYS A 117 19.11 -1.15 -1.87
C LYS A 117 20.29 -1.05 -2.84
N ALA A 118 20.05 -1.18 -4.14
CA ALA A 118 21.09 -1.08 -5.16
C ALA A 118 21.60 0.36 -5.33
N ILE A 119 20.85 1.36 -4.86
CA ILE A 119 21.26 2.75 -4.84
C ILE A 119 22.38 2.90 -3.79
N LYS A 120 23.53 3.43 -4.24
CA LYS A 120 24.72 3.54 -3.40
C LYS A 120 24.57 4.65 -2.36
#